data_AF-A0A953GZW1-F1
#
_entry.id   AF-A0A953GZW1-F1
#
_cell.length_a   1.000
_cell.length_b   1.000
_cell.length_c   1.000
_cell.angle_alpha   90.00
_cell.angle_beta   90.00
_cell.angle_gamma   90.00
#
_symmetry.space_group_name_H-M   'P 1'
#
loop_
_entity.id
_entity.type
_entity.pdbx_description
1 polymer ?
#
loop_
_entity_poly.entity_id
_entity_poly.type
_entity_poly.pdbx_seq_one_letter_code
_entity_poly.pdbx_strand_id
1 'polypeptide(L)'
;MSASYLAETINHLQKNAYVVTKHSETKYRAEILVFHRTTYRCVKSPEIDIALEALSYPDGREAYYLEIFHIGPLRSLSFPLDSWKIQPTYIEFKYYSHPQTAMGLAFTLDL
;
A
#
# COMPACT_ATOMS: atom_id res chain seq x y z
N MET A 1 7.50 2.29 9.49
CA MET A 1 7.54 2.79 8.10
C MET A 1 6.93 4.19 8.08
N SER A 2 7.26 5.01 7.08
CA SER A 2 6.82 6.43 6.98
C SER A 2 6.24 6.75 5.60
N ALA A 3 5.47 7.83 5.49
CA ALA A 3 5.02 8.36 4.20
C ALA A 3 6.18 8.65 3.23
N SER A 4 7.35 9.06 3.73
CA SER A 4 8.55 9.27 2.89
C SER A 4 9.05 7.96 2.27
N TYR A 5 9.08 6.87 3.05
CA TYR A 5 9.47 5.56 2.56
C TYR A 5 8.44 4.99 1.57
N LEU A 6 7.15 5.31 1.73
CA LEU A 6 6.14 5.00 0.73
C LEU A 6 6.42 5.74 -0.59
N ALA A 7 6.78 7.03 -0.53
CA ALA A 7 7.15 7.79 -1.72
C ALA A 7 8.37 7.18 -2.44
N GLU A 8 9.38 6.71 -1.70
CA GLU A 8 10.51 5.95 -2.27
C GLU A 8 10.05 4.66 -2.97
N THR A 9 9.08 3.96 -2.38
CA THR A 9 8.49 2.74 -2.96
C THR A 9 7.76 3.04 -4.26
N ILE A 10 6.99 4.12 -4.31
CA ILE A 10 6.33 4.58 -5.52
C ILE A 10 7.33 4.95 -6.61
N ASN A 11 8.39 5.68 -6.25
CA ASN A 11 9.47 6.02 -7.20
C ASN A 11 10.15 4.76 -7.73
N HIS A 12 10.33 3.73 -6.89
CA HIS A 12 10.91 2.46 -7.29
C HIS A 12 10.01 1.69 -8.26
N LEU A 13 8.69 1.66 -8.01
CA LEU A 13 7.71 1.10 -8.95
C LEU A 13 7.72 1.83 -10.30
N GLN A 14 7.74 3.16 -10.30
CA GLN A 14 7.81 3.95 -11.54
C GLN A 14 9.07 3.65 -12.36
N LYS A 15 10.23 3.46 -11.71
CA LYS A 15 11.47 3.05 -12.36
C LYS A 15 11.37 1.65 -12.99
N ASN A 16 10.49 0.79 -12.48
CA ASN A 16 10.23 -0.55 -12.99
C ASN A 16 8.96 -0.61 -13.87
N ALA A 17 8.72 0.45 -14.64
CA ALA A 17 7.68 0.55 -15.66
C ALA A 17 6.22 0.50 -15.14
N TYR A 18 5.99 0.74 -13.85
CA TYR A 18 4.62 0.98 -13.36
C TYR A 18 4.17 2.41 -13.68
N VAL A 19 2.99 2.54 -14.26
CA VAL A 19 2.26 3.80 -14.34
C VAL A 19 1.56 4.03 -13.00
N VAL A 20 1.87 5.13 -12.34
CA VAL A 20 1.30 5.45 -11.02
C VAL A 20 0.37 6.65 -11.11
N THR A 21 -0.84 6.49 -10.59
CA THR A 21 -1.80 7.58 -10.39
C THR A 21 -2.06 7.79 -8.90
N LYS A 22 -2.13 9.06 -8.49
CA LYS A 22 -2.35 9.46 -7.09
C LYS A 22 -3.75 10.04 -6.92
N HIS A 23 -4.46 9.54 -5.92
CA HIS A 23 -5.72 10.11 -5.46
C HIS A 23 -5.63 10.44 -3.98
N SER A 24 -6.31 11.49 -3.54
CA SER A 24 -6.34 11.87 -2.13
C SER A 24 -7.76 12.23 -1.72
N GLU A 25 -8.19 11.71 -0.57
CA GLU A 25 -9.48 11.99 0.03
C GLU A 25 -9.31 12.34 1.51
N THR A 26 -10.26 13.11 2.05
CA THR A 26 -10.29 13.46 3.47
C THR A 26 -11.62 13.04 4.04
N LYS A 27 -11.60 12.30 5.14
CA LYS A 27 -12.80 11.81 5.80
C LYS A 27 -13.10 12.59 7.06
N TYR A 28 -14.32 13.09 7.14
CA TYR A 28 -14.88 13.72 8.34
C TYR A 28 -16.03 12.88 8.91
N ARG A 29 -16.26 12.98 10.23
CA ARG A 29 -17.44 12.46 10.92
C ARG A 29 -17.93 13.54 11.87
N ALA A 30 -19.14 14.06 11.63
CA ALA A 30 -19.69 15.17 12.41
C ALA A 30 -18.68 16.33 12.54
N GLU A 31 -18.13 16.77 11.41
CA GLU A 31 -17.12 17.85 11.29
C GLU A 31 -15.75 17.56 11.93
N ILE A 32 -15.58 16.41 12.59
CA ILE A 32 -14.28 15.97 13.12
C ILE A 32 -13.51 15.25 12.03
N LEU A 33 -12.27 15.69 11.78
CA LEU A 33 -11.35 15.01 10.88
C LEU A 33 -11.05 13.59 11.41
N VAL A 34 -11.33 12.58 10.59
CA VAL A 34 -11.06 11.18 10.92
C VAL A 34 -9.69 10.77 10.39
N PHE A 35 -9.43 11.01 9.10
CA PHE A 35 -8.14 10.78 8.46
C PHE A 35 -8.05 11.50 7.11
N HIS A 36 -6.81 11.70 6.64
CA HIS A 36 -6.50 11.93 5.23
C HIS A 36 -6.00 10.62 4.62
N ARG A 37 -6.55 10.22 3.47
CA ARG A 37 -6.07 9.06 2.72
C ARG A 37 -5.43 9.52 1.43
N THR A 38 -4.28 8.95 1.13
CA THR A 38 -3.64 9.01 -0.18
C THR A 38 -3.56 7.60 -0.75
N THR A 39 -4.08 7.41 -1.95
CA THR A 39 -4.04 6.14 -2.67
C THR A 39 -3.17 6.30 -3.91
N TYR A 40 -2.21 5.39 -4.08
CA TYR A 40 -1.33 5.28 -5.22
C TYR A 40 -1.69 4.01 -6.00
N ARG A 41 -2.42 4.17 -7.10
CA ARG A 41 -2.72 3.04 -8.00
C ARG A 41 -1.55 2.86 -8.97
N CYS A 42 -1.00 1.66 -9.00
CA CYS A 42 0.21 1.31 -9.74
C CYS A 42 -0.12 0.19 -10.73
N VAL A 43 -0.06 0.52 -12.03
CA VAL A 43 -0.41 -0.41 -13.12
C VAL A 43 0.83 -0.65 -13.97
N LYS A 44 1.27 -1.90 -14.09
CA LYS A 44 2.38 -2.28 -15.00
C LYS A 44 1.86 -2.82 -16.33
N SER A 45 0.77 -3.58 -16.28
CA SER A 45 0.12 -4.20 -17.43
C SER A 45 -1.35 -4.48 -17.10
N PRO A 46 -2.17 -4.92 -18.07
CA PRO A 46 -3.53 -5.38 -17.78
C PRO A 46 -3.63 -6.58 -16.83
N GLU A 47 -2.51 -7.21 -16.48
CA GLU A 47 -2.43 -8.35 -15.56
C GLU A 47 -1.85 -7.97 -14.19
N ILE A 48 -1.34 -6.75 -14.01
CA ILE A 48 -0.73 -6.27 -12.77
C ILE A 48 -1.23 -4.85 -12.46
N ASP A 49 -2.14 -4.78 -11.50
CA ASP A 49 -2.75 -3.56 -10.97
C ASP A 49 -2.92 -3.69 -9.45
N ILE A 50 -2.23 -2.81 -8.72
CA ILE A 50 -2.28 -2.75 -7.26
C ILE A 50 -2.51 -1.31 -6.80
N ALA A 51 -2.98 -1.16 -5.57
CA ALA A 51 -2.99 0.14 -4.88
C ALA A 51 -2.26 0.06 -3.55
N LEU A 52 -1.43 1.07 -3.31
CA LEU A 52 -0.85 1.34 -2.00
C LEU A 52 -1.54 2.55 -1.38
N GLU A 53 -2.03 2.40 -0.16
CA GLU A 53 -2.73 3.46 0.54
C GLU A 53 -1.94 3.90 1.77
N ALA A 54 -1.95 5.20 2.05
CA ALA A 54 -1.48 5.80 3.28
C ALA A 54 -2.63 6.58 3.92
N LEU A 55 -2.93 6.27 5.18
CA LEU A 55 -3.86 7.01 6.02
C LEU A 55 -3.04 7.79 7.04
N SER A 56 -3.25 9.11 7.10
CA SER A 56 -2.68 9.99 8.12
C SER A 56 -3.80 10.46 9.04
N TYR A 57 -3.62 10.25 10.35
CA TYR A 57 -4.59 10.60 11.38
C TYR A 57 -4.23 11.94 12.06
N PRO A 58 -5.19 12.66 12.66
CA PRO A 58 -4.92 13.94 13.34
C PRO A 58 -3.93 13.85 14.50
N ASP A 59 -3.80 12.67 15.12
CA ASP A 59 -2.86 12.39 16.21
C ASP A 59 -1.44 12.07 15.73
N GLY A 60 -1.18 12.19 14.41
CA GLY A 60 0.11 11.93 13.81
C GLY A 60 0.39 10.45 13.51
N ARG A 61 -0.54 9.54 13.82
CA ARG A 61 -0.41 8.14 13.40
C ARG A 61 -0.54 8.02 11.89
N GLU A 62 0.12 7.01 11.35
CA GLU A 62 -0.02 6.60 9.96
C GLU A 62 -0.36 5.11 9.88
N ALA A 63 -1.15 4.73 8.88
CA ALA A 63 -1.45 3.34 8.57
C ALA A 63 -1.34 3.12 7.06
N TYR A 64 -0.86 1.94 6.66
CA TYR A 64 -0.62 1.63 5.26
C TYR A 64 -1.36 0.37 4.85
N TYR A 65 -1.80 0.34 3.60
CA TYR A 65 -2.61 -0.75 3.08
C TYR A 65 -2.15 -1.13 1.67
N LEU A 66 -2.37 -2.39 1.32
CA LEU A 66 -2.20 -2.91 -0.03
C LEU A 66 -3.51 -3.51 -0.51
N GLU A 67 -3.94 -3.09 -1.69
CA GLU A 67 -5.02 -3.70 -2.46
C GLU A 67 -4.44 -4.31 -3.74
N ILE A 68 -4.86 -5.53 -4.07
CA ILE A 68 -4.50 -6.20 -5.31
C ILE A 68 -5.76 -6.25 -6.17
N PHE A 69 -5.87 -5.33 -7.14
CA PHE A 69 -6.98 -5.36 -8.09
C PHE A 69 -6.87 -6.60 -8.98
N HIS A 70 -5.66 -6.86 -9.47
CA HIS A 70 -5.31 -8.12 -10.14
C HIS A 70 -3.80 -8.29 -10.26
N ILE A 71 -3.30 -9.48 -9.91
CA ILE A 71 -1.99 -10.01 -10.32
C ILE A 71 -2.24 -11.42 -10.85
N GLY A 72 -2.39 -11.54 -12.18
CA GLY A 72 -2.97 -12.74 -12.78
C GLY A 72 -4.34 -13.05 -12.15
N PRO A 73 -4.57 -14.25 -11.56
CA PRO A 73 -5.83 -14.59 -10.89
C PRO A 73 -5.95 -14.04 -9.46
N LEU A 74 -4.88 -13.51 -8.87
CA LEU A 74 -4.85 -13.06 -7.48
C LEU A 74 -5.57 -11.72 -7.32
N ARG A 75 -6.41 -11.61 -6.29
CA ARG A 75 -7.08 -10.38 -5.88
C ARG A 75 -7.15 -10.29 -4.36
N SER A 76 -7.11 -9.07 -3.84
CA SER A 76 -7.38 -8.79 -2.43
C SER A 76 -8.02 -7.41 -2.33
N LEU A 77 -8.91 -7.24 -1.36
CA LEU A 77 -9.34 -5.91 -0.93
C LEU A 77 -8.20 -5.20 -0.20
N SER A 78 -8.32 -3.89 -0.02
CA SER A 78 -7.38 -3.10 0.79
C SER A 78 -7.21 -3.71 2.19
N PHE A 79 -6.00 -4.18 2.48
CA PHE A 79 -5.67 -4.89 3.72
C PHE A 79 -4.45 -4.24 4.41
N PRO A 80 -4.46 -4.10 5.75
CA PRO A 80 -3.40 -3.39 6.46
C PRO A 80 -2.05 -4.10 6.36
N LEU A 81 -1.03 -3.29 6.12
CA LEU A 81 0.38 -3.67 6.16
C LEU A 81 0.96 -3.39 7.54
N ASP A 82 1.77 -4.32 8.01
CA ASP A 82 2.68 -4.10 9.13
C ASP A 82 3.95 -3.38 8.67
N SER A 83 4.52 -3.85 7.56
CA SER A 83 5.76 -3.30 6.99
C SER A 83 5.93 -3.70 5.53
N TRP A 84 6.86 -3.07 4.82
CA TRP A 84 7.31 -3.53 3.50
C TRP A 84 8.79 -3.21 3.27
N LYS A 85 9.43 -3.93 2.35
CA LYS A 85 10.86 -3.80 2.06
C LYS A 85 11.10 -3.74 0.56
N ILE A 86 11.74 -2.67 0.11
CA ILE A 86 12.22 -2.55 -1.27
C ILE A 86 13.51 -3.37 -1.40
N GLN A 87 13.57 -4.20 -2.43
CA GLN A 87 14.76 -4.95 -2.84
C GLN A 87 15.03 -4.67 -4.32
N PRO A 88 16.23 -4.94 -4.85
CA PRO A 88 16.56 -4.61 -6.23
C PRO A 88 15.65 -5.23 -7.29
N THR A 89 15.09 -6.41 -7.02
CA THR A 89 14.28 -7.19 -7.97
C THR A 89 12.86 -7.44 -7.51
N TYR A 90 12.51 -7.06 -6.28
CA TYR A 90 11.18 -7.29 -5.72
C TYR A 90 10.85 -6.30 -4.61
N ILE A 91 9.57 -6.22 -4.26
CA ILE A 91 9.10 -5.55 -3.03
C ILE A 91 8.38 -6.60 -2.18
N GLU A 92 8.80 -6.76 -0.92
CA GLU A 92 8.12 -7.62 0.04
C GLU A 92 7.18 -6.79 0.90
N PHE A 93 5.90 -7.14 0.89
CA PHE A 93 4.86 -6.56 1.73
C PHE A 93 4.49 -7.55 2.83
N LYS A 94 4.58 -7.12 4.10
CA LYS A 94 4.17 -7.91 5.25
C LYS A 94 2.83 -7.40 5.76
N TYR A 95 1.81 -8.25 5.69
CA TYR A 95 0.51 -7.95 6.25
C TYR A 95 0.54 -8.03 7.77
N TYR A 96 -0.45 -7.39 8.39
CA TYR A 96 -0.67 -7.50 9.84
C TYR A 96 -0.71 -8.96 10.29
N SER A 97 0.12 -9.30 11.29
CA SER A 97 0.22 -10.65 11.85
C SER A 97 -0.89 -10.91 12.86
N HIS A 98 -1.48 -12.11 12.86
CA HIS A 98 -2.54 -12.41 13.81
C HIS A 98 -1.98 -12.49 15.25
N PRO A 99 -2.51 -11.74 16.22
CA PRO A 99 -1.89 -11.56 17.53
C PRO A 99 -1.82 -12.84 18.38
N GLN A 100 -2.70 -13.81 18.12
CA GLN A 100 -2.71 -15.08 18.87
C GLN A 100 -1.79 -16.16 18.28
N THR A 101 -1.51 -16.12 16.98
CA THR A 101 -0.75 -17.20 16.31
C THR A 101 0.64 -16.77 15.87
N ALA A 102 0.92 -15.45 15.88
CA ALA A 102 2.14 -14.85 15.33
C ALA A 102 2.42 -15.20 13.86
N MET A 103 1.48 -15.82 13.16
CA MET A 103 1.58 -16.07 11.72
C MET A 103 1.21 -14.79 10.98
N GLY A 104 2.12 -14.34 10.12
CA GLY A 104 1.93 -13.22 9.22
C GLY A 104 1.98 -13.70 7.77
N LEU A 105 1.18 -13.09 6.91
CA LEU A 105 1.25 -13.29 5.47
C LEU A 105 2.24 -12.28 4.89
N ALA A 106 3.10 -12.74 4.00
CA ALA A 106 3.91 -11.86 3.16
C ALA A 106 3.50 -12.03 1.70
N PHE A 107 3.52 -10.94 0.96
CA PHE A 107 3.31 -10.90 -0.48
C PHE A 107 4.52 -10.25 -1.13
N THR A 108 5.07 -10.90 -2.14
CA THR A 108 6.22 -10.40 -2.89
C THR A 108 5.78 -10.00 -4.29
N LEU A 109 6.11 -8.77 -4.67
CA LEU A 109 5.90 -8.24 -6.01
C LEU A 109 7.22 -8.20 -6.76
N ASP A 110 7.35 -9.03 -7.79
CA ASP A 110 8.49 -8.98 -8.69
C ASP A 110 8.42 -7.74 -9.60
N LEU A 111 9.59 -7.17 -9.89
CA LEU A 111 9.74 -5.88 -10.55
C LEU A 111 10.08 -5.96 -12.03
#